data_AF-A0A433N692-F1
#
_entry.id   AF-A0A433N692-F1
#
_cell.length_a   1.000
_cell.length_b   1.000
_cell.length_c   1.000
_cell.angle_alpha   90.00
_cell.angle_beta   90.00
_cell.angle_gamma   90.00
#
_symmetry.space_group_name_H-M   'P 1'
#
loop_
_entity.id
_entity.type
_entity.pdbx_description
1 polymer ?
#
loop_
_entity_poly.entity_id
_entity_poly.type
_entity_poly.pdbx_seq_one_letter_code
_entity_poly.pdbx_strand_id
1 'polypeptide(L)'
;MIWKKLEEKYPPSQTEVLVGYKEEAVYQGFWRQKEKPSWQIYSSVGLVEVKEPHYWAEIQPLPLPITTMKYPNLEGLNKTIKLADADSETIKEIQSLLLIGNFYNGEIDGIYDNNTVAAFAKWKESIWLGSPELIGEKAALSLLEIAENHIATEEHTVPTKPTLIDAGSKTGRVLFLPTGETVFEHEFIVPGIPLTWGEMTKGCDRVPETKLVVGNIVKTAKAFGKIRDVFGGPIGITSGYRTEKINRAVGGAINSQHVKGLGLDIYPLDSNFSRLFQVCRSSDAIGLGRGMHRGFIHVDWRDGIRVEFSY
;
A
#
# COMPACT_ATOMS: atom_id res chain seq x y z
N MET A 1 -1.74 25.66 4.26
CA MET A 1 -1.86 27.14 4.30
C MET A 1 -1.33 27.78 5.59
N ILE A 2 -1.44 27.10 6.75
CA ILE A 2 -0.95 27.63 8.04
C ILE A 2 0.59 27.66 8.11
N TRP A 3 1.26 26.61 7.64
CA TRP A 3 2.73 26.48 7.65
C TRP A 3 3.48 27.62 6.93
N LYS A 4 3.09 27.96 5.69
CA LYS A 4 3.71 29.06 4.93
C LYS A 4 3.60 30.44 5.63
N LYS A 5 2.50 30.70 6.35
CA LYS A 5 2.32 31.97 7.09
C LYS A 5 3.21 32.08 8.33
N LEU A 6 3.67 30.94 8.88
CA LEU A 6 4.55 30.92 10.05
C LEU A 6 6.02 31.07 9.66
N GLU A 7 6.45 30.46 8.56
CA GLU A 7 7.81 30.64 7.99
C GLU A 7 8.09 32.10 7.61
N GLU A 8 7.08 32.82 7.11
CA GLU A 8 7.17 34.26 6.84
C GLU A 8 7.30 35.10 8.11
N LYS A 9 6.75 34.63 9.24
CA LYS A 9 6.70 35.39 10.51
C LYS A 9 7.88 35.08 11.44
N TYR A 10 8.41 33.85 11.40
CA TYR A 10 9.50 33.38 12.25
C TYR A 10 10.46 32.50 11.43
N PRO A 11 11.59 33.04 10.96
CA PRO A 11 12.49 32.31 10.08
C PRO A 11 13.14 31.09 10.78
N PRO A 12 13.50 30.03 10.03
CA PRO A 12 14.02 28.76 10.57
C PRO A 12 15.28 28.90 11.45
N SER A 13 16.06 29.97 11.28
CA SER A 13 17.28 30.22 12.08
C SER A 13 17.00 30.46 13.57
N GLN A 14 15.77 30.84 13.93
CA GLN A 14 15.37 31.23 15.28
C GLN A 14 14.43 30.23 15.98
N THR A 15 14.08 29.12 15.32
CA THR A 15 13.07 28.17 15.82
C THR A 15 13.57 26.73 15.78
N GLU A 16 13.14 25.93 16.77
CA GLU A 16 13.29 24.47 16.78
C GLU A 16 11.91 23.85 16.59
N VAL A 17 11.77 22.93 15.64
CA VAL A 17 10.51 22.26 15.30
C VAL A 17 10.64 20.77 15.60
N LEU A 18 9.69 20.24 16.37
CA LEU A 18 9.55 18.81 16.63
C LEU A 18 8.16 18.36 16.16
N VAL A 19 8.12 17.29 15.37
CA VAL A 19 6.87 16.66 14.92
C VAL A 19 6.53 15.58 15.95
N GLY A 20 5.47 15.81 16.74
CA GLY A 20 4.93 14.80 17.66
C GLY A 20 3.76 14.04 17.02
N TYR A 21 3.70 12.73 17.24
CA TYR A 21 2.55 11.90 16.91
C TYR A 21 1.76 11.57 18.19
N LYS A 22 0.43 11.64 18.13
CA LYS A 22 -0.45 11.02 19.13
C LYS A 22 -1.60 10.30 18.42
N GLU A 23 -1.98 9.13 18.93
CA GLU A 23 -2.81 8.08 18.29
C GLU A 23 -4.26 8.46 17.89
N GLU A 24 -4.66 9.73 17.93
CA GLU A 24 -6.02 10.15 17.54
C GLU A 24 -5.97 11.39 16.65
N ALA A 25 -5.87 11.17 15.34
CA ALA A 25 -6.25 12.04 14.20
C ALA A 25 -6.18 13.59 14.29
N VAL A 26 -5.30 14.18 15.11
CA VAL A 26 -5.01 15.62 15.13
C VAL A 26 -3.50 15.82 15.20
N TYR A 27 -2.89 16.20 14.07
CA TYR A 27 -1.49 16.59 14.04
C TYR A 27 -1.28 17.83 14.92
N GLN A 28 -0.48 17.70 15.97
CA GLN A 28 -0.03 18.83 16.78
C GLN A 28 1.45 19.08 16.48
N GLY A 29 1.74 20.22 15.86
CA GLY A 29 3.11 20.67 15.63
C GLY A 29 3.62 21.42 16.87
N PHE A 30 4.83 21.10 17.31
CA PHE A 30 5.48 21.77 18.44
C PHE A 30 6.63 22.61 17.91
N TRP A 31 6.77 23.81 18.46
CA TRP A 31 7.90 24.66 18.17
C TRP A 31 8.31 25.47 19.40
N ARG A 32 9.56 25.92 19.41
CA ARG A 32 10.10 26.80 20.43
C ARG A 32 11.05 27.82 19.82
N GLN A 33 11.03 29.04 20.33
CA GLN A 33 12.06 30.05 20.05
C GLN A 33 13.28 29.77 20.90
N LYS A 34 14.48 29.80 20.31
CA LYS A 34 15.74 29.50 21.01
C LYS A 34 15.92 30.28 22.32
N GLU A 35 15.40 31.51 22.39
CA GLU A 35 15.57 32.42 23.53
C GLU A 35 14.52 32.27 24.67
N LYS A 36 13.51 31.40 24.53
CA LYS A 36 12.50 31.17 25.58
C LYS A 36 12.49 29.73 26.04
N PRO A 37 12.32 29.43 27.35
CA PRO A 37 12.32 28.06 27.86
C PRO A 37 10.97 27.31 27.69
N SER A 38 9.88 27.99 27.30
CA SER A 38 8.55 27.36 27.13
C SER A 38 8.29 26.87 25.71
N TRP A 39 7.56 25.76 25.58
CA TRP A 39 7.11 25.19 24.31
C TRP A 39 5.71 25.70 23.96
N GLN A 40 5.44 25.88 22.66
CA GLN A 40 4.10 26.26 22.17
C GLN A 40 3.55 25.19 21.24
N ILE A 41 2.27 24.84 21.42
CA ILE A 41 1.54 23.85 20.62
C ILE A 41 0.61 24.58 19.66
N TYR A 42 0.60 24.14 18.39
CA TYR A 42 -0.45 24.48 17.45
C TYR A 42 -1.36 23.28 17.19
N SER A 43 -2.66 23.51 17.38
CA SER A 43 -3.72 22.61 16.92
C SER A 43 -4.64 23.35 15.94
N SER A 44 -5.52 22.62 15.26
CA SER A 44 -6.56 23.18 14.38
C SER A 44 -7.53 24.14 15.09
N VAL A 45 -7.49 24.21 16.42
CA VAL A 45 -8.39 25.01 17.27
C VAL A 45 -7.69 26.16 18.03
N GLY A 46 -6.37 26.38 17.85
CA GLY A 46 -5.68 27.56 18.37
C GLY A 46 -4.31 27.29 19.01
N LEU A 47 -3.70 28.37 19.51
CA LEU A 47 -2.40 28.43 20.19
C LEU A 47 -2.54 28.10 21.67
N VAL A 48 -1.78 27.13 22.18
CA VAL A 48 -1.72 26.81 23.61
C VAL A 48 -0.26 26.80 24.07
N GLU A 49 0.04 27.53 25.14
CA GLU A 49 1.36 27.52 25.79
C GLU A 49 1.42 26.38 26.82
N VAL A 50 2.49 25.58 26.80
CA VAL A 50 2.70 24.49 27.74
C VAL A 50 4.07 24.61 28.38
N LYS A 51 4.10 24.37 29.69
CA LYS A 51 5.35 24.16 30.43
C LYS A 51 5.77 22.71 30.25
N GLU A 52 6.97 22.53 29.71
CA GLU A 52 7.70 21.29 29.43
C GLU A 52 6.89 19.98 29.35
N PRO A 53 6.71 19.40 28.16
CA PRO A 53 6.04 18.11 28.03
C PRO A 53 6.89 16.98 28.61
N HIS A 54 6.49 16.46 29.77
CA HIS A 54 7.10 15.32 30.46
C HIS A 54 6.83 14.00 29.73
N TYR A 55 7.41 13.77 28.55
CA TYR A 55 7.71 12.43 27.99
C TYR A 55 8.35 12.55 26.60
N TRP A 56 9.69 12.55 26.48
CA TRP A 56 10.34 12.35 25.16
C TRP A 56 11.69 11.64 25.34
N ALA A 57 11.90 10.57 24.57
CA ALA A 57 13.24 10.05 24.29
C ALA A 57 13.98 11.04 23.38
N GLU A 58 15.28 11.24 23.60
CA GLU A 58 16.12 12.08 22.74
C GLU A 58 16.05 11.60 21.28
N ILE A 59 15.37 12.36 20.42
CA ILE A 59 15.49 12.19 18.97
C ILE A 59 16.75 12.96 18.56
N GLN A 60 17.81 12.23 18.21
CA GLN A 60 18.99 12.78 17.54
C GLN A 60 18.56 13.48 16.24
N PRO A 61 19.16 14.63 15.87
CA PRO A 61 18.78 15.35 14.66
C PRO A 61 18.94 14.45 13.43
N LEU A 62 17.86 14.29 12.66
CA LEU A 62 17.86 13.63 11.36
C LEU A 62 18.97 14.21 10.47
N PRO A 63 19.88 13.38 9.90
CA PRO A 63 20.80 13.86 8.89
C PRO A 63 20.04 14.15 7.58
N LEU A 64 20.13 15.38 7.08
CA LEU A 64 19.85 15.76 5.69
C LEU A 64 20.94 15.18 4.76
N PRO A 65 20.76 15.05 3.42
CA PRO A 65 19.58 14.78 2.59
C PRO A 65 19.53 13.30 2.14
N ILE A 66 18.42 12.84 1.55
CA ILE A 66 18.24 11.47 1.01
C ILE A 66 19.28 11.22 -0.10
N THR A 67 20.45 10.69 0.27
CA THR A 67 21.27 9.90 -0.64
C THR A 67 20.53 8.60 -0.86
N THR A 68 20.31 8.20 -2.10
CA THR A 68 19.83 6.88 -2.47
C THR A 68 20.64 5.83 -1.72
N MET A 69 20.09 5.27 -0.63
CA MET A 69 20.73 4.15 0.07
C MET A 69 20.81 3.02 -0.94
N LYS A 70 22.03 2.65 -1.32
CA LYS A 70 22.31 1.52 -2.19
C LYS A 70 22.49 0.28 -1.32
N TYR A 71 22.00 -0.85 -1.80
CA TYR A 71 22.09 -2.13 -1.10
C TYR A 71 22.86 -3.12 -1.96
N PRO A 72 24.17 -2.86 -2.22
CA PRO A 72 24.94 -3.58 -3.23
C PRO A 72 25.05 -5.08 -2.96
N ASN A 73 25.01 -5.53 -1.70
CA ASN A 73 25.12 -6.95 -1.38
C ASN A 73 23.82 -7.69 -1.68
N LEU A 74 22.66 -7.08 -1.39
CA LEU A 74 21.35 -7.62 -1.76
C LEU A 74 21.07 -7.51 -3.26
N GLU A 75 21.45 -6.40 -3.90
CA GLU A 75 21.35 -6.20 -5.36
C GLU A 75 22.19 -7.25 -6.13
N GLY A 76 23.35 -7.62 -5.58
CA GLY A 76 24.26 -8.62 -6.16
C GLY A 76 23.96 -10.07 -5.75
N LEU A 77 22.92 -10.34 -4.95
CA LEU A 77 22.68 -11.66 -4.39
C LEU A 77 22.12 -12.66 -5.42
N ASN A 78 23.02 -13.44 -6.02
CA ASN A 78 22.68 -14.47 -7.02
C ASN A 78 22.69 -15.91 -6.47
N LYS A 79 22.90 -16.09 -5.16
CA LYS A 79 22.96 -17.39 -4.49
C LYS A 79 22.10 -17.40 -3.23
N THR A 80 21.57 -18.57 -2.89
CA THR A 80 20.88 -18.76 -1.61
C THR A 80 21.90 -18.99 -0.52
N ILE A 81 21.86 -18.18 0.53
CA ILE A 81 22.69 -18.30 1.73
C ILE A 81 21.80 -18.45 2.96
N LYS A 82 22.34 -19.03 4.04
CA LYS A 82 21.70 -18.90 5.35
C LYS A 82 21.93 -17.50 5.87
N LEU A 83 20.94 -16.92 6.53
CA LEU A 83 21.06 -15.62 7.17
C LEU A 83 22.22 -15.58 8.17
N ALA A 84 22.45 -16.68 8.88
CA ALA A 84 23.58 -16.82 9.82
C ALA A 84 24.96 -16.82 9.16
N ASP A 85 25.03 -17.11 7.85
CA ASP A 85 26.28 -17.15 7.08
C ASP A 85 26.51 -15.83 6.31
N ALA A 86 25.60 -14.87 6.41
CA ALA A 86 25.73 -13.57 5.77
C ALA A 86 26.79 -12.72 6.48
N ASP A 87 27.56 -11.93 5.72
CA ASP A 87 28.53 -10.99 6.30
C ASP A 87 27.83 -9.80 6.98
N SER A 88 28.59 -9.09 7.80
CA SER A 88 28.08 -7.97 8.60
C SER A 88 27.45 -6.86 7.75
N GLU A 89 27.97 -6.60 6.55
CA GLU A 89 27.42 -5.56 5.68
C GLU A 89 26.08 -5.99 5.07
N THR A 90 25.96 -7.25 4.66
CA THR A 90 24.69 -7.84 4.24
C THR A 90 23.65 -7.82 5.37
N ILE A 91 24.05 -8.09 6.62
CA ILE A 91 23.13 -8.00 7.78
C ILE A 91 22.68 -6.56 8.03
N LYS A 92 23.56 -5.56 7.89
CA LYS A 92 23.17 -4.14 7.99
C LYS A 92 22.15 -3.75 6.93
N GLU A 93 22.34 -4.20 5.69
CA GLU A 93 21.36 -3.97 4.62
C GLU A 93 19.99 -4.56 4.97
N ILE A 94 19.96 -5.80 5.47
CA ILE A 94 18.72 -6.47 5.90
C ILE A 94 18.06 -5.75 7.07
N GLN A 95 18.81 -5.42 8.14
CA GLN A 95 18.31 -4.69 9.31
C GLN A 95 17.74 -3.32 8.90
N SER A 96 18.42 -2.60 8.01
CA SER A 96 17.97 -1.32 7.47
C SER A 96 16.61 -1.47 6.76
N LEU A 97 16.49 -2.45 5.86
CA LEU A 97 15.26 -2.69 5.11
C LEU A 97 14.11 -3.19 6.00
N LEU A 98 14.41 -4.03 7.00
CA LEU A 98 13.40 -4.45 7.97
C LEU A 98 12.95 -3.30 8.89
N LEU A 99 13.85 -2.37 9.24
CA LEU A 99 13.51 -1.17 9.99
C LEU A 99 12.59 -0.27 9.17
N ILE A 100 12.94 -0.02 7.91
CA ILE A 100 12.13 0.74 6.94
C ILE A 100 10.74 0.07 6.77
N GLY A 101 10.71 -1.26 6.70
CA GLY A 101 9.48 -2.04 6.60
C GLY A 101 8.70 -2.17 7.91
N ASN A 102 9.16 -1.53 9.00
CA ASN A 102 8.58 -1.61 10.34
C ASN A 102 8.45 -3.05 10.89
N PHE A 103 9.35 -3.94 10.47
CA PHE A 103 9.49 -5.31 10.97
C PHE A 103 10.55 -5.43 12.07
N TYR A 104 11.45 -4.45 12.15
CA TYR A 104 12.58 -4.41 13.08
C TYR A 104 12.61 -3.06 13.82
N ASN A 105 13.05 -3.06 15.07
CA ASN A 105 13.15 -1.86 15.91
C ASN A 105 14.47 -1.80 16.71
N GLY A 106 15.44 -2.64 16.35
CA GLY A 106 16.78 -2.68 16.94
C GLY A 106 17.77 -1.79 16.18
N GLU A 107 19.03 -1.85 16.59
CA GLU A 107 20.13 -1.12 15.95
C GLU A 107 20.55 -1.76 14.62
N ILE A 108 21.04 -0.94 13.68
CA ILE A 108 21.66 -1.38 12.43
C ILE A 108 23.16 -1.56 12.69
N ASP A 109 23.51 -2.68 13.33
CA ASP A 109 24.86 -2.98 13.81
C ASP A 109 25.57 -4.05 12.97
N GLY A 110 24.85 -4.75 12.09
CA GLY A 110 25.38 -5.86 11.30
C GLY A 110 25.57 -7.14 12.11
N ILE A 111 24.93 -7.26 13.27
CA ILE A 111 25.01 -8.41 14.15
C ILE A 111 23.82 -9.34 13.89
N TYR A 112 24.12 -10.60 13.61
CA TYR A 112 23.11 -11.66 13.57
C TYR A 112 22.67 -11.99 15.01
N ASP A 113 21.59 -11.36 15.47
CA ASP A 113 21.01 -11.57 16.78
C ASP A 113 19.57 -12.12 16.73
N ASN A 114 19.00 -12.46 17.88
CA ASN A 114 17.65 -13.00 17.95
C ASN A 114 16.59 -12.00 17.45
N ASN A 115 16.81 -10.69 17.60
CA ASN A 115 15.87 -9.68 17.12
C ASN A 115 15.87 -9.61 15.59
N THR A 116 17.04 -9.64 14.97
CA THR A 116 17.21 -9.66 13.51
C THR A 116 16.58 -10.91 12.93
N VAL A 117 16.80 -12.07 13.56
CA VAL A 117 16.18 -13.35 13.13
C VAL A 117 14.66 -13.30 13.24
N ALA A 118 14.12 -12.83 14.37
CA ALA A 118 12.68 -12.73 14.57
C ALA A 118 12.03 -11.76 13.59
N ALA A 119 12.65 -10.59 13.36
CA ALA A 119 12.18 -9.60 12.39
C ALA A 119 12.20 -10.14 10.96
N PHE A 120 13.28 -10.82 10.56
CA PHE A 120 13.39 -11.41 9.23
C PHE A 120 12.39 -12.54 9.01
N ALA A 121 12.18 -13.40 10.01
CA ALA A 121 11.17 -14.45 9.96
C ALA A 121 9.75 -13.86 9.87
N LYS A 122 9.45 -12.84 10.67
CA LYS A 122 8.16 -12.12 10.66
C LYS A 122 7.91 -11.44 9.30
N TRP A 123 8.93 -10.81 8.73
CA TRP A 123 8.85 -10.23 7.40
C TRP A 123 8.57 -11.31 6.34
N LYS A 124 9.33 -12.41 6.34
CA LYS A 124 9.09 -13.52 5.40
C LYS A 124 7.71 -14.13 5.52
N GLU A 125 7.22 -14.29 6.75
CA GLU A 125 5.86 -14.75 7.01
C GLU A 125 4.84 -13.77 6.39
N SER A 126 5.07 -12.46 6.55
CA SER A 126 4.19 -11.43 5.99
C SER A 126 4.07 -11.47 4.46
N ILE A 127 5.12 -11.91 3.78
CA ILE A 127 5.16 -12.11 2.32
C ILE A 127 5.04 -13.59 1.91
N TRP A 128 4.79 -14.48 2.88
CA TRP A 128 4.61 -15.92 2.71
C TRP A 128 5.77 -16.63 1.99
N LEU A 129 7.01 -16.19 2.24
CA LEU A 129 8.21 -16.92 1.84
C LEU A 129 8.56 -17.99 2.88
N GLY A 130 8.74 -19.23 2.43
CA GLY A 130 9.22 -20.33 3.28
C GLY A 130 10.71 -20.22 3.65
N SER A 131 11.20 -21.15 4.46
CA SER A 131 12.60 -21.21 4.93
C SER A 131 13.06 -19.90 5.58
N PRO A 132 12.55 -19.57 6.79
CA PRO A 132 12.80 -18.29 7.46
C PRO A 132 14.29 -17.97 7.61
N GLU A 133 15.14 -18.98 7.67
CA GLU A 133 16.59 -18.90 7.78
C GLU A 133 17.36 -18.66 6.47
N LEU A 134 16.74 -18.77 5.29
CA LEU A 134 17.45 -18.71 3.99
C LEU A 134 17.17 -17.43 3.20
N ILE A 135 18.17 -16.63 2.86
CA ILE A 135 18.02 -15.52 1.92
C ILE A 135 18.52 -15.94 0.54
N GLY A 136 17.65 -15.87 -0.46
CA GLY A 136 17.99 -16.05 -1.87
C GLY A 136 17.49 -14.88 -2.70
N GLU A 137 17.77 -14.89 -4.00
CA GLU A 137 17.48 -13.78 -4.93
C GLU A 137 16.08 -13.20 -4.76
N LYS A 138 15.04 -14.04 -4.68
CA LYS A 138 13.64 -13.57 -4.48
C LYS A 138 13.43 -12.84 -3.16
N ALA A 139 14.03 -13.32 -2.08
CA ALA A 139 13.93 -12.67 -0.77
C ALA A 139 14.71 -11.35 -0.76
N ALA A 140 15.89 -11.30 -1.41
CA ALA A 140 16.65 -10.07 -1.55
C ALA A 140 15.87 -9.01 -2.35
N LEU A 141 15.29 -9.38 -3.49
CA LEU A 141 14.44 -8.47 -4.27
C LEU A 141 13.26 -7.93 -3.47
N SER A 142 12.54 -8.79 -2.74
CA SER A 142 11.42 -8.35 -1.88
C SER A 142 11.85 -7.47 -0.70
N LEU A 143 13.09 -7.58 -0.22
CA LEU A 143 13.64 -6.63 0.75
C LEU A 143 13.94 -5.28 0.10
N LEU A 144 14.58 -5.27 -1.08
CA LEU A 144 14.91 -4.05 -1.81
C LEU A 144 13.66 -3.23 -2.17
N GLU A 145 12.57 -3.92 -2.51
CA GLU A 145 11.25 -3.30 -2.73
C GLU A 145 10.75 -2.50 -1.51
N ILE A 146 11.17 -2.85 -0.29
CA ILE A 146 10.81 -2.07 0.91
C ILE A 146 11.41 -0.67 0.84
N ALA A 147 12.68 -0.54 0.44
CA ALA A 147 13.32 0.75 0.27
C ALA A 147 12.70 1.55 -0.87
N GLU A 148 12.43 0.91 -2.02
CA GLU A 148 11.81 1.58 -3.15
C GLU A 148 10.41 2.11 -2.81
N ASN A 149 9.60 1.31 -2.10
CA ASN A 149 8.27 1.73 -1.67
C ASN A 149 8.32 2.80 -0.56
N HIS A 150 9.33 2.80 0.32
CA HIS A 150 9.48 3.83 1.36
C HIS A 150 10.03 5.16 0.81
N ILE A 151 10.95 5.11 -0.16
CA ILE A 151 11.39 6.28 -0.93
C ILE A 151 10.22 6.83 -1.73
N ALA A 152 9.42 5.94 -2.34
CA ALA A 152 8.17 6.35 -2.96
C ALA A 152 7.23 6.97 -1.94
N THR A 153 7.10 6.50 -0.69
CA THR A 153 6.24 7.18 0.32
C THR A 153 6.73 8.55 0.76
N GLU A 154 8.03 8.85 0.71
CA GLU A 154 8.57 10.18 1.05
C GLU A 154 8.59 11.15 -0.16
N GLU A 155 8.72 10.64 -1.39
CA GLU A 155 8.54 11.41 -2.64
C GLU A 155 7.20 11.12 -3.35
N HIS A 156 6.23 10.58 -2.64
CA HIS A 156 4.86 10.52 -3.11
C HIS A 156 4.32 11.96 -2.98
N THR A 157 4.53 12.73 -4.05
CA THR A 157 3.33 13.17 -4.74
C THR A 157 2.50 11.91 -4.93
N VAL A 158 1.60 11.70 -3.95
CA VAL A 158 0.51 10.74 -4.05
C VAL A 158 0.05 10.93 -5.47
N PRO A 159 0.07 9.93 -6.37
CA PRO A 159 -0.88 9.98 -7.45
C PRO A 159 -2.20 9.96 -6.70
N THR A 160 -2.70 11.15 -6.38
CA THR A 160 -4.10 11.41 -6.12
C THR A 160 -4.72 11.02 -7.44
N LYS A 161 -4.88 9.72 -7.66
CA LYS A 161 -6.02 9.24 -8.41
C LYS A 161 -7.15 9.94 -7.67
N PRO A 162 -7.81 10.92 -8.30
CA PRO A 162 -8.70 11.81 -7.59
C PRO A 162 -9.61 10.91 -6.78
N THR A 163 -9.77 11.19 -5.49
CA THR A 163 -11.00 10.79 -4.81
C THR A 163 -12.09 11.19 -5.78
N LEU A 164 -12.73 10.22 -6.45
CA LEU A 164 -13.73 10.50 -7.46
C LEU A 164 -14.81 11.28 -6.71
N ILE A 165 -14.77 12.60 -6.83
CA ILE A 165 -15.57 13.54 -6.02
C ILE A 165 -17.06 13.29 -6.26
N ASP A 166 -17.36 12.55 -7.32
CA ASP A 166 -18.66 12.18 -7.86
C ASP A 166 -18.86 10.66 -7.99
N ALA A 167 -18.07 9.82 -7.30
CA ALA A 167 -18.29 8.38 -7.24
C ALA A 167 -19.72 8.05 -6.77
N GLY A 168 -20.41 7.21 -7.53
CA GLY A 168 -21.81 6.85 -7.35
C GLY A 168 -22.79 7.70 -8.17
N SER A 169 -22.33 8.78 -8.80
CA SER A 169 -23.18 9.60 -9.68
C SER A 169 -23.13 9.11 -11.14
N LYS A 170 -24.13 9.49 -11.93
CA LYS A 170 -24.22 9.16 -13.36
C LYS A 170 -23.45 10.17 -14.22
N THR A 171 -22.14 10.23 -14.04
CA THR A 171 -21.23 11.19 -14.70
C THR A 171 -19.97 10.51 -15.25
N GLY A 172 -19.19 11.26 -16.02
CA GLY A 172 -17.99 10.77 -16.70
C GLY A 172 -18.29 10.12 -18.05
N ARG A 173 -17.39 9.26 -18.54
CA ARG A 173 -17.58 8.57 -19.83
C ARG A 173 -18.77 7.63 -19.81
N VAL A 174 -19.41 7.49 -20.97
CA VAL A 174 -20.58 6.62 -21.17
C VAL A 174 -20.13 5.25 -21.68
N LEU A 175 -20.75 4.20 -21.16
CA LEU A 175 -20.55 2.81 -21.59
C LEU A 175 -21.90 2.20 -21.99
N PHE A 176 -21.99 1.71 -23.23
CA PHE A 176 -23.15 0.97 -23.72
C PHE A 176 -22.95 -0.52 -23.45
N LEU A 177 -23.83 -1.09 -22.64
CA LEU A 177 -23.76 -2.51 -22.29
C LEU A 177 -24.47 -3.37 -23.35
N PRO A 178 -24.02 -4.62 -23.55
CA PRO A 178 -24.70 -5.58 -24.42
C PRO A 178 -26.10 -5.97 -23.93
N THR A 179 -26.49 -5.57 -22.71
CA THR A 179 -27.85 -5.67 -22.19
C THR A 179 -28.81 -4.67 -22.82
N GLY A 180 -28.29 -3.60 -23.46
CA GLY A 180 -29.05 -2.45 -23.95
C GLY A 180 -29.07 -1.28 -22.97
N GLU A 181 -28.54 -1.48 -21.76
CA GLU A 181 -28.43 -0.44 -20.74
C GLU A 181 -27.25 0.51 -21.03
N THR A 182 -27.39 1.74 -20.55
CA THR A 182 -26.33 2.75 -20.60
C THR A 182 -25.87 3.04 -19.17
N VAL A 183 -24.57 2.97 -18.94
CA VAL A 183 -23.95 3.22 -17.63
C VAL A 183 -22.82 4.23 -17.73
N PHE A 184 -22.43 4.80 -16.60
CA PHE A 184 -21.47 5.92 -16.55
C PHE A 184 -20.21 5.57 -15.75
N GLU A 185 -19.07 6.16 -16.11
CA GLU A 185 -17.75 5.91 -15.54
C GLU A 185 -17.72 6.01 -14.01
N HIS A 186 -18.44 6.98 -13.44
CA HIS A 186 -18.48 7.20 -12.00
C HIS A 186 -19.68 6.52 -11.32
N GLU A 187 -20.57 5.89 -12.08
CA GLU A 187 -21.74 5.18 -11.55
C GLU A 187 -21.28 3.89 -10.87
N PHE A 188 -21.82 3.62 -9.68
CA PHE A 188 -21.61 2.33 -9.02
C PHE A 188 -22.29 1.23 -9.82
N ILE A 189 -21.56 0.12 -10.01
CA ILE A 189 -22.10 -1.07 -10.71
C ILE A 189 -23.33 -1.60 -9.98
N VAL A 190 -23.29 -1.57 -8.65
CA VAL A 190 -24.40 -1.90 -7.77
C VAL A 190 -24.63 -0.71 -6.83
N PRO A 191 -25.84 -0.13 -6.79
CA PRO A 191 -26.14 0.97 -5.90
C PRO A 191 -25.76 0.67 -4.45
N GLY A 192 -25.04 1.59 -3.80
CA GLY A 192 -24.58 1.45 -2.41
C GLY A 192 -23.29 0.66 -2.22
N ILE A 193 -22.72 0.05 -3.28
CA ILE A 193 -21.44 -0.65 -3.20
C ILE A 193 -20.37 0.17 -3.95
N PRO A 194 -19.34 0.69 -3.24
CA PRO A 194 -18.26 1.46 -3.86
C PRO A 194 -17.37 0.62 -4.78
N LEU A 195 -17.83 0.46 -6.02
CA LEU A 195 -17.07 -0.01 -7.18
C LEU A 195 -17.73 0.55 -8.44
N THR A 196 -17.05 1.45 -9.15
CA THR A 196 -17.63 2.09 -10.33
C THR A 196 -17.42 1.28 -11.60
N TRP A 197 -18.23 1.56 -12.62
CA TRP A 197 -17.99 1.03 -13.96
C TRP A 197 -16.62 1.44 -14.48
N GLY A 198 -16.17 2.66 -14.22
CA GLY A 198 -14.84 3.14 -14.57
C GLY A 198 -13.71 2.33 -13.92
N GLU A 199 -13.81 2.01 -12.63
CA GLU A 199 -12.82 1.16 -11.97
C GLU A 199 -12.78 -0.25 -12.57
N MET A 200 -13.95 -0.83 -12.82
CA MET A 200 -14.06 -2.19 -13.37
C MET A 200 -13.64 -2.29 -14.84
N THR A 201 -13.87 -1.25 -15.64
CA THR A 201 -13.67 -1.28 -17.09
C THR A 201 -12.54 -0.37 -17.58
N LYS A 202 -11.69 0.10 -16.66
CA LYS A 202 -10.58 1.02 -16.95
C LYS A 202 -11.08 2.28 -17.67
N GLY A 203 -12.00 2.98 -17.02
CA GLY A 203 -12.60 4.21 -17.51
C GLY A 203 -13.54 4.01 -18.69
N CYS A 204 -14.32 2.92 -18.71
CA CYS A 204 -15.21 2.59 -19.82
C CYS A 204 -14.50 2.24 -21.15
N ASP A 205 -13.16 2.09 -21.15
CA ASP A 205 -12.40 1.69 -22.34
C ASP A 205 -12.50 0.18 -22.64
N ARG A 206 -12.89 -0.63 -21.64
CA ARG A 206 -13.00 -2.09 -21.74
C ARG A 206 -14.46 -2.50 -21.75
N VAL A 207 -15.07 -2.49 -22.93
CA VAL A 207 -16.49 -2.80 -23.11
C VAL A 207 -16.77 -4.30 -22.90
N PRO A 208 -17.66 -4.69 -21.97
CA PRO A 208 -18.12 -6.07 -21.83
C PRO A 208 -18.74 -6.62 -23.12
N GLU A 209 -18.28 -7.79 -23.58
CA GLU A 209 -18.69 -8.32 -24.90
C GLU A 209 -20.05 -9.04 -24.87
N THR A 210 -20.48 -9.54 -23.71
CA THR A 210 -21.71 -10.35 -23.60
C THR A 210 -22.52 -9.99 -22.35
N LYS A 211 -23.83 -10.28 -22.40
CA LYS A 211 -24.72 -10.14 -21.23
C LYS A 211 -24.28 -11.01 -20.05
N LEU A 212 -23.67 -12.17 -20.32
CA LEU A 212 -23.11 -13.05 -19.30
C LEU A 212 -21.97 -12.36 -18.54
N VAL A 213 -21.04 -11.73 -19.26
CA VAL A 213 -19.94 -10.96 -18.64
C VAL A 213 -20.48 -9.82 -17.79
N VAL A 214 -21.50 -9.10 -18.26
CA VAL A 214 -22.17 -8.05 -17.46
C VAL A 214 -22.76 -8.62 -16.17
N GLY A 215 -23.47 -9.76 -16.25
CA GLY A 215 -23.98 -10.45 -15.06
C GLY A 215 -22.89 -10.87 -14.08
N ASN A 216 -21.75 -11.34 -14.60
CA ASN A 216 -20.58 -11.68 -13.79
C ASN A 216 -19.95 -10.45 -13.14
N ILE A 217 -19.86 -9.32 -13.85
CA ILE A 217 -19.37 -8.06 -13.28
C ILE A 217 -20.23 -7.63 -12.09
N VAL A 218 -21.56 -7.74 -12.21
CA VAL A 218 -22.48 -7.44 -11.11
C VAL A 218 -22.30 -8.42 -9.95
N LYS A 219 -22.10 -9.72 -10.21
CA LYS A 219 -21.77 -10.74 -9.19
C LYS A 219 -20.49 -10.36 -8.43
N THR A 220 -19.43 -10.05 -9.16
CA THR A 220 -18.12 -9.60 -8.65
C THR A 220 -18.27 -8.36 -7.78
N ALA A 221 -19.01 -7.35 -8.23
CA ALA A 221 -19.23 -6.11 -7.47
C ALA A 221 -19.90 -6.38 -6.11
N LYS A 222 -20.96 -7.21 -6.07
CA LYS A 222 -21.63 -7.58 -4.83
C LYS A 222 -20.71 -8.30 -3.85
N ALA A 223 -19.90 -9.23 -4.36
CA ALA A 223 -18.99 -10.01 -3.52
C ALA A 223 -17.80 -9.17 -3.03
N PHE A 224 -17.26 -8.29 -3.87
CA PHE A 224 -16.25 -7.31 -3.49
C PHE A 224 -16.74 -6.36 -2.38
N GLY A 225 -18.03 -5.96 -2.40
CA GLY A 225 -18.63 -5.17 -1.32
C GLY A 225 -18.41 -5.78 0.07
N LYS A 226 -18.56 -7.11 0.21
CA LYS A 226 -18.32 -7.82 1.47
C LYS A 226 -16.86 -7.70 1.94
N ILE A 227 -15.90 -7.76 1.00
CA ILE A 227 -14.47 -7.57 1.30
C ILE A 227 -14.21 -6.14 1.77
N ARG A 228 -14.79 -5.13 1.10
CA ARG A 228 -14.66 -3.72 1.50
C ARG A 228 -15.19 -3.49 2.92
N ASP A 229 -16.38 -4.01 3.21
CA ASP A 229 -17.05 -3.83 4.51
C ASP A 229 -16.20 -4.40 5.66
N VAL A 230 -15.63 -5.59 5.47
CA VAL A 230 -14.77 -6.23 6.50
C VAL A 230 -13.40 -5.56 6.60
N PHE A 231 -12.80 -5.15 5.48
CA PHE A 231 -11.52 -4.47 5.51
C PHE A 231 -11.61 -3.14 6.27
N GLY A 232 -12.68 -2.39 6.06
CA GLY A 232 -12.99 -1.15 6.80
C GLY A 232 -12.13 0.05 6.40
N GLY A 233 -11.36 -0.08 5.31
CA GLY A 233 -10.46 0.96 4.80
C GLY A 233 -10.58 1.15 3.27
N PRO A 234 -9.91 2.16 2.71
CA PRO A 234 -9.92 2.41 1.28
C PRO A 234 -9.16 1.31 0.52
N ILE A 235 -9.85 0.70 -0.46
CA ILE A 235 -9.29 -0.28 -1.40
C ILE A 235 -9.32 0.33 -2.80
N GLY A 236 -8.17 0.31 -3.47
CA GLY A 236 -8.00 0.70 -4.86
C GLY A 236 -8.08 -0.49 -5.81
N ILE A 237 -8.52 -0.22 -7.03
CA ILE A 237 -8.60 -1.21 -8.12
C ILE A 237 -7.54 -0.88 -9.17
N THR A 238 -6.59 -1.80 -9.39
CA THR A 238 -5.62 -1.66 -10.50
C THR A 238 -6.21 -2.16 -11.81
N SER A 239 -7.00 -3.23 -11.76
CA SER A 239 -7.61 -3.85 -12.95
C SER A 239 -8.86 -4.66 -12.61
N GLY A 240 -9.93 -4.47 -13.39
CA GLY A 240 -11.14 -5.30 -13.34
C GLY A 240 -11.31 -6.13 -14.61
N TYR A 241 -12.45 -6.00 -15.28
CA TYR A 241 -12.71 -6.66 -16.56
C TYR A 241 -11.63 -6.32 -17.60
N ARG A 242 -11.32 -7.31 -18.45
CA ARG A 242 -10.42 -7.18 -19.61
C ARG A 242 -11.10 -7.79 -20.82
N THR A 243 -11.04 -7.13 -21.97
CA THR A 243 -11.39 -7.79 -23.23
C THR A 243 -10.35 -8.87 -23.56
N GLU A 244 -10.71 -9.82 -24.40
CA GLU A 244 -9.79 -10.86 -24.89
C GLU A 244 -8.51 -10.27 -25.50
N LYS A 245 -8.66 -9.20 -26.30
CA LYS A 245 -7.55 -8.48 -26.91
C LYS A 245 -6.59 -7.90 -25.87
N ILE A 246 -7.13 -7.22 -24.86
CA ILE A 246 -6.32 -6.60 -23.80
C ILE A 246 -5.67 -7.67 -22.94
N ASN A 247 -6.39 -8.74 -22.60
CA ASN A 247 -5.85 -9.84 -21.82
C ASN A 247 -4.64 -10.49 -22.51
N ARG A 248 -4.72 -10.76 -23.83
CA ARG A 248 -3.56 -11.25 -24.60
C ARG A 248 -2.40 -10.26 -24.62
N ALA A 249 -2.68 -8.98 -24.82
CA ALA A 249 -1.64 -7.94 -24.90
C ALA A 249 -0.81 -7.81 -23.62
N VAL A 250 -1.42 -8.10 -22.46
CA VAL A 250 -0.74 -8.08 -21.15
C VAL A 250 -0.21 -9.46 -20.73
N GLY A 251 -0.19 -10.45 -21.63
CA GLY A 251 0.26 -11.81 -21.33
C GLY A 251 -0.65 -12.57 -20.35
N GLY A 252 -1.93 -12.19 -20.26
CA GLY A 252 -2.90 -12.84 -19.40
C GLY A 252 -3.21 -14.27 -19.84
N ALA A 253 -3.54 -15.13 -18.87
CA ALA A 253 -3.91 -16.52 -19.13
C ALA A 253 -5.16 -16.61 -20.03
N ILE A 254 -5.23 -17.65 -20.85
CA ILE A 254 -6.37 -17.91 -21.76
C ILE A 254 -7.68 -18.00 -20.98
N ASN A 255 -7.67 -18.66 -19.83
CA ASN A 255 -8.85 -18.81 -18.96
C ASN A 255 -8.92 -17.77 -17.84
N SER A 256 -8.43 -16.55 -18.10
CA SER A 256 -8.39 -15.45 -17.12
C SER A 256 -9.78 -15.06 -16.62
N GLN A 257 -9.91 -14.93 -15.30
CA GLN A 257 -11.17 -14.55 -14.68
C GLN A 257 -11.51 -13.07 -14.92
N HIS A 258 -10.52 -12.22 -15.24
CA HIS A 258 -10.78 -10.86 -15.70
C HIS A 258 -11.60 -10.82 -16.99
N VAL A 259 -11.33 -11.75 -17.93
CA VAL A 259 -12.08 -11.81 -19.20
C VAL A 259 -13.51 -12.27 -19.00
N LYS A 260 -13.75 -13.07 -17.97
CA LYS A 260 -15.10 -13.52 -17.60
C LYS A 260 -15.88 -12.48 -16.78
N GLY A 261 -15.27 -11.34 -16.44
CA GLY A 261 -15.87 -10.35 -15.52
C GLY A 261 -15.90 -10.79 -14.06
N LEU A 262 -15.13 -11.82 -13.71
CA LEU A 262 -15.13 -12.46 -12.39
C LEU A 262 -13.90 -12.11 -11.53
N GLY A 263 -12.93 -11.37 -12.05
CA GLY A 263 -11.66 -11.07 -11.38
C GLY A 263 -11.43 -9.58 -11.14
N LEU A 264 -10.79 -9.27 -10.02
CA LEU A 264 -10.29 -7.96 -9.62
C LEU A 264 -8.83 -8.08 -9.16
N ASP A 265 -8.02 -7.10 -9.55
CA ASP A 265 -6.71 -6.85 -8.96
C ASP A 265 -6.86 -5.61 -8.05
N ILE A 266 -6.66 -5.79 -6.76
CA ILE A 266 -6.94 -4.80 -5.72
C ILE A 266 -5.72 -4.50 -4.85
N TYR A 267 -5.70 -3.34 -4.20
CA TYR A 267 -4.64 -2.98 -3.25
C TYR A 267 -5.19 -2.08 -2.15
N PRO A 268 -4.62 -2.14 -0.94
CA PRO A 268 -5.01 -1.27 0.15
C PRO A 268 -4.28 0.07 0.01
N LEU A 269 -4.99 1.19 0.21
CA LEU A 269 -4.36 2.53 0.11
C LEU A 269 -3.47 2.86 1.32
N ASP A 270 -3.62 2.14 2.43
CA ASP A 270 -2.76 2.24 3.62
C ASP A 270 -1.56 1.27 3.55
N SER A 271 -1.32 0.66 2.39
CA SER A 271 -0.27 -0.34 2.16
C SER A 271 -0.37 -1.62 3.00
N ASN A 272 -1.47 -1.85 3.73
CA ASN A 272 -1.64 -3.04 4.57
C ASN A 272 -2.09 -4.28 3.78
N PHE A 273 -1.22 -4.76 2.89
CA PHE A 273 -1.47 -5.92 2.03
C PHE A 273 -1.74 -7.20 2.84
N SER A 274 -1.07 -7.38 3.98
CA SER A 274 -1.26 -8.55 4.83
C SER A 274 -2.70 -8.63 5.35
N ARG A 275 -3.23 -7.54 5.91
CA ARG A 275 -4.63 -7.47 6.36
C ARG A 275 -5.60 -7.66 5.21
N LEU A 276 -5.39 -6.97 4.08
CA LEU A 276 -6.29 -7.12 2.93
C LEU A 276 -6.32 -8.57 2.43
N PHE A 277 -5.17 -9.24 2.34
CA PHE A 277 -5.09 -10.63 1.90
C PHE A 277 -5.81 -11.58 2.88
N GLN A 278 -5.68 -11.36 4.20
CA GLN A 278 -6.40 -12.15 5.21
C GLN A 278 -7.92 -11.97 5.10
N VAL A 279 -8.40 -10.75 4.82
CA VAL A 279 -9.82 -10.49 4.55
C VAL A 279 -10.28 -11.22 3.30
N CYS A 280 -9.54 -11.12 2.19
CA CYS A 280 -9.84 -11.85 0.96
C CYS A 280 -9.89 -13.37 1.19
N ARG A 281 -8.96 -13.92 1.97
CA ARG A 281 -8.89 -15.34 2.31
C ARG A 281 -10.11 -15.84 3.08
N SER A 282 -10.61 -15.01 4.00
CA SER A 282 -11.78 -15.27 4.84
C SER A 282 -13.11 -14.98 4.15
N SER A 283 -13.08 -14.46 2.92
CA SER A 283 -14.27 -14.13 2.12
C SER A 283 -14.78 -15.30 1.28
N ASP A 284 -15.78 -15.06 0.43
CA ASP A 284 -16.27 -16.01 -0.56
C ASP A 284 -15.43 -16.08 -1.85
N ALA A 285 -14.35 -15.30 -1.97
CA ALA A 285 -13.47 -15.24 -3.16
C ALA A 285 -12.74 -16.57 -3.43
N ILE A 286 -13.07 -17.26 -4.52
CA ILE A 286 -12.55 -18.61 -4.84
C ILE A 286 -11.09 -18.59 -5.31
N GLY A 287 -10.70 -17.68 -6.20
CA GLY A 287 -9.32 -17.56 -6.65
C GLY A 287 -8.62 -16.41 -5.93
N LEU A 288 -7.43 -16.69 -5.38
CA LEU A 288 -6.61 -15.71 -4.67
C LEU A 288 -5.17 -15.77 -5.17
N GLY A 289 -4.71 -14.68 -5.78
CA GLY A 289 -3.35 -14.57 -6.29
C GLY A 289 -2.50 -13.63 -5.44
N ARG A 290 -1.33 -14.12 -5.00
CA ARG A 290 -0.36 -13.40 -4.17
C ARG A 290 0.54 -12.52 -5.04
N GLY A 291 0.01 -11.37 -5.47
CA GLY A 291 0.71 -10.40 -6.31
C GLY A 291 1.33 -9.23 -5.54
N MET A 292 1.51 -9.34 -4.21
CA MET A 292 1.84 -8.19 -3.35
C MET A 292 3.16 -7.52 -3.75
N HIS A 293 4.16 -8.29 -4.18
CA HIS A 293 5.43 -7.80 -4.74
C HIS A 293 5.25 -6.99 -6.04
N ARG A 294 4.10 -7.12 -6.71
CA ARG A 294 3.72 -6.36 -7.92
C ARG A 294 2.71 -5.26 -7.59
N GLY A 295 2.44 -5.01 -6.30
CA GLY A 295 1.53 -3.97 -5.81
C GLY A 295 0.04 -4.31 -5.89
N PHE A 296 -0.35 -5.60 -5.98
CA PHE A 296 -1.77 -5.96 -5.99
C PHE A 296 -2.06 -7.35 -5.38
N ILE A 297 -3.31 -7.60 -4.99
CA ILE A 297 -3.84 -8.93 -4.69
C ILE A 297 -4.85 -9.25 -5.78
N HIS A 298 -4.72 -10.41 -6.39
CA HIS A 298 -5.75 -10.92 -7.30
C HIS A 298 -6.83 -11.63 -6.49
N VAL A 299 -8.08 -11.34 -6.82
CA VAL A 299 -9.26 -11.98 -6.24
C VAL A 299 -10.28 -12.26 -7.34
N ASP A 300 -10.83 -13.47 -7.35
CA ASP A 300 -11.90 -13.82 -8.28
C ASP A 300 -12.97 -14.76 -7.70
N TRP A 301 -14.16 -14.74 -8.31
CA TRP A 301 -15.33 -15.52 -7.91
C TRP A 301 -15.77 -16.53 -8.96
N ARG A 302 -14.77 -17.27 -9.49
CA ARG A 302 -14.99 -18.46 -10.32
C ARG A 302 -15.80 -19.52 -9.58
N ASP A 303 -16.43 -20.42 -10.33
CA ASP A 303 -17.03 -21.61 -9.73
C ASP A 303 -15.94 -22.66 -9.46
N GLY A 304 -16.13 -23.46 -8.40
CA GLY A 304 -15.23 -24.55 -8.03
C GLY A 304 -14.66 -24.44 -6.62
N ILE A 305 -13.56 -25.17 -6.39
CA ILE A 305 -12.86 -25.22 -5.10
C ILE A 305 -11.90 -24.03 -5.01
N ARG A 306 -11.66 -23.52 -3.79
CA ARG A 306 -10.69 -22.45 -3.50
C ARG A 306 -9.33 -22.79 -4.13
N VAL A 307 -8.75 -21.81 -4.82
CA VAL A 307 -7.39 -21.87 -5.38
C VAL A 307 -6.59 -20.66 -4.91
N GLU A 308 -5.44 -20.91 -4.29
CA GLU A 308 -4.43 -19.89 -4.01
C GLU A 308 -3.22 -20.09 -4.92
N PHE A 309 -2.67 -19.01 -5.48
CA PHE A 309 -1.51 -19.07 -6.36
C PHE A 309 -0.59 -17.86 -6.18
N SER A 310 0.65 -17.96 -6.65
CA SER A 310 1.65 -16.88 -6.61
C SER A 310 1.88 -16.33 -8.01
N TYR A 311 2.32 -15.06 -8.08
CA TYR A 311 2.75 -14.40 -9.32
C TYR A 311 4.27 -14.48 -9.52
#